data_AF-A0A1A0XZ67-F1
#
_entry.id   AF-A0A1A0XZ67-F1
#
_cell.length_a   1.000
_cell.length_b   1.000
_cell.length_c   1.000
_cell.angle_alpha   90.00
_cell.angle_beta   90.00
_cell.angle_gamma   90.00
#
_symmetry.space_group_name_H-M   'P 1'
#
loop_
_entity.id
_entity.type
_entity.pdbx_description
1 polymer ?
#
loop_
_entity_poly.entity_id
_entity_poly.type
_entity_poly.pdbx_seq_one_letter_code
_entity_poly.pdbx_strand_id
1 'polypeptide(L)'
;MGDPKLPPEQWRPLFDKIGVEFGYRPLATRINMDHTKVRRILRGDRTSHEAIKELADGLGIDPTEVYRLRGEEPVEPFTLPDEAGRLTGSERRVIRAMVRALLDARESGNAVEATPQPRTPGEAAESEKTQAADGRDQRQADHDLAARDTGGISESEQTRRDMDQQGEAPDPDGPEDGA
;
A
#
# COMPACT_ATOMS: atom_id res chain seq x y z
N MET A 1 20.60 -21.69 -15.15
CA MET A 1 19.32 -20.97 -14.96
C MET A 1 18.24 -22.03 -14.80
N GLY A 2 17.53 -22.06 -13.66
CA GLY A 2 16.50 -23.06 -13.40
C GLY A 2 15.25 -22.88 -14.28
N ASP A 3 14.47 -23.93 -14.47
CA ASP A 3 13.22 -23.87 -15.21
C ASP A 3 12.21 -22.98 -14.45
N PRO A 4 11.70 -21.89 -15.05
CA PRO A 4 10.73 -21.02 -14.38
C PRO A 4 9.43 -21.74 -13.99
N LYS A 5 9.12 -22.89 -14.59
CA LYS A 5 7.92 -23.67 -14.23
C LYS A 5 8.10 -24.48 -12.94
N LEU A 6 9.34 -24.62 -12.45
CA LEU A 6 9.66 -25.38 -11.25
C LEU A 6 10.08 -24.46 -10.09
N PRO A 7 9.89 -24.91 -8.83
CA PRO A 7 10.48 -24.25 -7.67
C PRO A 7 12.02 -24.19 -7.76
N PRO A 8 12.68 -23.22 -7.10
CA PRO A 8 14.13 -23.25 -6.99
C PRO A 8 14.63 -24.53 -6.31
N GLU A 9 15.76 -25.08 -6.78
CA GLU A 9 16.30 -26.38 -6.33
C GLU A 9 16.57 -26.47 -4.83
N GLN A 10 16.87 -25.34 -4.16
CA GLN A 10 17.08 -25.29 -2.71
C GLN A 10 15.85 -25.74 -1.89
N TRP A 11 14.66 -25.74 -2.50
CA TRP A 11 13.43 -26.23 -1.88
C TRP A 11 13.26 -27.75 -1.98
N ARG A 12 13.97 -28.42 -2.90
CA ARG A 12 13.79 -29.84 -3.23
C ARG A 12 13.85 -30.78 -2.01
N PRO A 13 14.78 -30.60 -1.04
CA PRO A 13 14.81 -31.46 0.15
C PRO A 13 13.52 -31.41 0.98
N LEU A 14 12.81 -30.28 0.98
CA LEU A 14 11.55 -30.13 1.70
C LEU A 14 10.41 -30.85 0.98
N PHE A 15 10.39 -30.84 -0.35
CA PHE A 15 9.43 -31.59 -1.16
C PHE A 15 9.59 -33.11 -0.96
N ASP A 16 10.83 -33.58 -0.98
CA ASP A 16 11.15 -34.99 -0.74
C ASP A 16 10.72 -35.42 0.68
N LYS A 17 10.97 -34.57 1.68
CA LYS A 17 10.59 -34.82 3.08
C LYS A 17 9.08 -34.96 3.27
N ILE A 18 8.28 -34.15 2.58
CA ILE A 18 6.80 -34.21 2.67
C ILE A 18 6.17 -35.19 1.68
N GLY A 19 6.98 -35.84 0.83
CA GLY A 19 6.54 -36.84 -0.14
C GLY A 19 5.68 -36.27 -1.26
N VAL A 20 5.97 -35.04 -1.72
CA VAL A 20 5.20 -34.36 -2.76
C VAL A 20 6.05 -34.17 -4.02
N GLU A 21 5.42 -34.32 -5.19
CA GLU A 21 6.08 -34.04 -6.47
C GLU A 21 6.65 -32.62 -6.53
N PHE A 22 7.87 -32.49 -7.05
CA PHE A 22 8.56 -31.20 -7.14
C PHE A 22 7.86 -30.25 -8.12
N GLY A 23 7.03 -29.36 -7.57
CA GLY A 23 6.24 -28.42 -8.36
C GLY A 23 5.38 -27.49 -7.51
N TYR A 24 5.05 -26.30 -8.04
CA TYR A 24 4.23 -25.33 -7.29
C TYR A 24 2.81 -25.83 -7.00
N ARG A 25 2.16 -26.49 -7.98
CA ARG A 25 0.78 -26.98 -7.84
C ARG A 25 0.66 -28.16 -6.86
N PRO A 26 1.50 -29.22 -6.96
CA PRO A 26 1.48 -30.29 -5.96
C PRO A 26 1.65 -29.79 -4.53
N LEU A 27 2.58 -28.86 -4.30
CA LEU A 27 2.79 -28.26 -2.98
C LEU A 27 1.56 -27.46 -2.53
N ALA A 28 1.04 -26.59 -3.39
CA ALA A 28 -0.14 -25.78 -3.12
C ALA A 28 -1.35 -26.62 -2.69
N THR A 29 -1.62 -27.72 -3.40
CA THR A 29 -2.68 -28.68 -3.03
C THR A 29 -2.38 -29.35 -1.69
N ARG A 30 -1.14 -29.74 -1.43
CA ARG A 30 -0.75 -30.42 -0.17
C ARG A 30 -0.97 -29.56 1.07
N ILE A 31 -0.72 -28.26 0.97
CA ILE A 31 -0.78 -27.31 2.09
C ILE A 31 -2.06 -26.44 2.07
N ASN A 32 -2.95 -26.68 1.11
CA ASN A 32 -4.19 -25.91 0.90
C ASN A 32 -3.95 -24.39 0.74
N MET A 33 -2.91 -24.01 -0.01
CA MET A 33 -2.58 -22.61 -0.32
C MET A 33 -2.76 -22.36 -1.82
N ASP A 34 -3.10 -21.13 -2.22
CA ASP A 34 -3.13 -20.78 -3.64
C ASP A 34 -1.75 -20.98 -4.31
N HIS A 35 -1.75 -21.61 -5.50
CA HIS A 35 -0.52 -21.95 -6.21
C HIS A 35 0.27 -20.72 -6.70
N THR A 36 -0.39 -19.59 -6.96
CA THR A 36 0.27 -18.34 -7.32
C THR A 36 0.96 -17.75 -6.09
N LYS A 37 0.29 -17.80 -4.92
CA LYS A 37 0.86 -17.42 -3.64
C LYS A 37 2.09 -18.27 -3.29
N VAL A 38 2.01 -19.59 -3.43
CA VAL A 38 3.16 -20.51 -3.27
C VAL A 38 4.30 -20.13 -4.20
N ARG A 39 4.04 -19.96 -5.50
CA ARG A 39 5.05 -19.55 -6.48
C ARG A 39 5.74 -18.24 -6.08
N ARG A 40 4.97 -17.25 -5.63
CA ARG A 40 5.47 -15.95 -5.17
C ARG A 40 6.43 -16.12 -3.99
N ILE A 41 6.02 -16.87 -2.97
CA ILE A 41 6.82 -17.08 -1.76
C ILE A 41 8.14 -17.80 -2.08
N LEU A 42 8.09 -18.93 -2.81
CA LEU A 42 9.29 -19.76 -3.05
C LEU A 42 10.34 -19.05 -3.92
N ARG A 43 9.93 -18.06 -4.72
CA ARG A 43 10.81 -17.27 -5.58
C ARG A 43 11.45 -16.07 -4.91
N GLY A 44 11.06 -15.75 -3.68
CA GLY A 44 11.51 -14.51 -3.05
C GLY A 44 10.70 -13.28 -3.45
N ASP A 45 9.59 -13.44 -4.17
CA ASP A 45 8.73 -12.31 -4.49
C ASP A 45 8.04 -11.80 -3.20
N ARG A 46 7.69 -10.51 -3.18
CA ARG A 46 7.14 -9.86 -1.97
C ARG A 46 5.88 -10.58 -1.50
N THR A 47 5.85 -10.91 -0.22
CA THR A 47 4.73 -11.59 0.41
C THR A 47 4.59 -11.17 1.87
N SER A 48 3.41 -11.39 2.46
CA SER A 48 3.20 -11.07 3.87
C SER A 48 3.92 -12.07 4.79
N HIS A 49 4.28 -11.63 6.00
CA HIS A 49 4.82 -12.52 7.02
C HIS A 49 3.85 -13.67 7.36
N GLU A 50 2.54 -13.38 7.37
CA GLU A 50 1.50 -14.40 7.57
C GLU A 50 1.51 -15.48 6.48
N ALA A 51 1.69 -15.11 5.22
CA ALA A 51 1.80 -16.07 4.12
C ALA A 51 3.04 -16.96 4.24
N ILE A 52 4.14 -16.42 4.75
CA ILE A 52 5.38 -17.17 5.02
C ILE A 52 5.15 -18.16 6.15
N LYS A 53 4.47 -17.72 7.22
CA LYS A 53 4.12 -18.56 8.35
C LYS A 53 3.21 -19.72 7.92
N GLU A 54 2.17 -19.44 7.15
CA GLU A 54 1.26 -20.46 6.60
C GLU A 54 2.01 -21.50 5.75
N LEU A 55 2.97 -21.06 4.91
CA LEU A 55 3.81 -21.97 4.13
C LEU A 55 4.71 -22.82 5.06
N ALA A 56 5.34 -22.19 6.05
CA ALA A 56 6.23 -22.85 6.99
C ALA A 56 5.49 -23.92 7.80
N ASP A 57 4.29 -23.59 8.29
CA ASP A 57 3.39 -24.51 8.99
C ASP A 57 3.02 -25.70 8.10
N GLY A 58 2.69 -25.44 6.82
CA GLY A 58 2.37 -26.49 5.85
C GLY A 58 3.55 -27.42 5.50
N LEU A 59 4.78 -26.89 5.57
CA LEU A 59 6.02 -27.64 5.35
C LEU A 59 6.59 -28.28 6.63
N GLY A 60 6.05 -27.94 7.80
CA GLY A 60 6.55 -28.38 9.10
C GLY A 60 7.97 -27.88 9.39
N ILE A 61 8.25 -26.61 9.06
CA ILE A 61 9.53 -25.93 9.31
C ILE A 61 9.29 -24.60 10.03
N ASP A 62 10.36 -24.01 10.57
CA ASP A 62 10.30 -22.68 11.15
C ASP A 62 10.22 -21.58 10.05
N PRO A 63 9.44 -20.49 10.24
CA PRO A 63 9.38 -19.38 9.28
C PRO A 63 10.75 -18.77 8.93
N THR A 64 11.71 -18.77 9.86
CA THR A 64 13.09 -18.31 9.65
C THR A 64 13.78 -19.11 8.55
N GLU A 65 13.49 -20.41 8.45
CA GLU A 65 14.05 -21.30 7.43
C GLU A 65 13.51 -20.95 6.03
N VAL A 66 12.27 -20.49 5.93
CA VAL A 66 11.69 -19.98 4.67
C VAL A 66 12.44 -18.74 4.20
N TYR A 67 12.77 -17.80 5.10
CA TYR A 67 13.58 -16.62 4.75
C TYR A 67 14.99 -17.03 4.31
N ARG A 68 15.65 -17.92 5.06
CA ARG A 68 16.97 -18.46 4.70
C ARG A 68 16.98 -19.11 3.32
N LEU A 69 15.97 -19.93 3.03
CA LEU A 69 15.79 -20.58 1.72
C LEU A 69 15.40 -19.60 0.62
N ARG A 70 14.99 -18.38 0.93
CA ARG A 70 14.81 -17.31 -0.07
C ARG A 70 16.08 -16.49 -0.28
N GLY A 71 17.13 -16.73 0.52
CA GLY A 71 18.31 -15.86 0.57
C GLY A 71 18.01 -14.49 1.20
N GLU A 72 16.93 -14.40 1.97
CA GLU A 72 16.53 -13.20 2.71
C GLU A 72 16.96 -13.33 4.17
N GLU A 73 17.44 -12.24 4.76
CA GLU A 73 17.60 -12.21 6.21
C GLU A 73 16.21 -12.21 6.87
N PRO A 74 16.00 -13.02 7.93
CA PRO A 74 14.77 -12.99 8.69
C PRO A 74 14.53 -11.58 9.22
N VAL A 75 13.44 -10.95 8.81
CA VAL A 75 13.08 -9.63 9.32
C VAL A 75 12.42 -9.83 10.68
N GLU A 76 13.10 -9.44 11.74
CA GLU A 76 12.48 -9.37 13.06
C GLU A 76 11.28 -8.41 13.03
N PRO A 77 10.17 -8.73 13.71
CA PRO A 77 9.05 -7.82 13.83
C PRO A 77 9.52 -6.46 14.38
N PHE A 78 9.25 -5.41 13.63
CA PHE A 78 9.53 -4.06 14.10
C PHE A 78 8.68 -3.77 15.33
N THR A 79 9.33 -3.72 16.49
CA THR A 79 8.68 -3.44 17.77
C THR A 79 8.86 -1.97 18.07
N LEU A 80 7.76 -1.30 18.41
CA LEU A 80 7.84 0.11 18.81
C LEU A 80 8.56 0.22 20.16
N PRO A 81 9.38 1.27 20.36
CA PRO A 81 10.04 1.50 21.64
C PRO A 81 9.00 1.81 22.72
N ASP A 82 9.38 1.62 23.99
CA ASP A 82 8.46 1.75 25.14
C ASP A 82 7.79 3.13 25.21
N GLU A 83 8.48 4.19 24.77
CA GLU A 83 7.95 5.56 24.72
C GLU A 83 6.74 5.69 23.79
N ALA A 84 6.58 4.79 22.81
CA ALA A 84 5.40 4.76 21.94
C ALA A 84 4.11 4.50 22.73
N GLY A 85 4.19 3.97 23.96
CA GLY A 85 3.06 3.88 24.88
C GLY A 85 2.46 5.24 25.26
N ARG A 86 3.24 6.32 25.15
CA ARG A 86 2.80 7.71 25.42
C ARG A 86 1.95 8.30 24.29
N LEU A 87 1.94 7.67 23.11
CA LEU A 87 1.18 8.15 21.97
C LEU A 87 -0.32 8.12 22.27
N THR A 88 -0.99 9.23 21.99
CA THR A 88 -2.44 9.35 21.99
C THR A 88 -3.06 8.46 20.90
N GLY A 89 -4.38 8.23 20.99
CA GLY A 89 -5.11 7.45 19.99
C GLY A 89 -5.02 8.06 18.58
N SER A 90 -5.04 9.39 18.49
CA SER A 90 -4.93 10.14 17.22
C SER A 90 -3.55 9.98 16.60
N GLU A 91 -2.47 10.12 17.38
CA GLU A 91 -1.10 9.93 16.90
C GLU A 91 -0.87 8.50 16.41
N ARG A 92 -1.35 7.50 17.17
CA ARG A 92 -1.33 6.09 16.73
C ARG A 92 -2.12 5.85 15.45
N ARG A 93 -3.19 6.60 15.20
CA ARG A 93 -3.96 6.50 13.96
C ARG A 93 -3.16 7.07 12.78
N VAL A 94 -2.51 8.22 12.97
CA VAL A 94 -1.65 8.86 11.95
C VAL A 94 -0.47 7.96 11.59
N ILE A 95 0.25 7.42 12.57
CA ILE A 95 1.37 6.50 12.32
C ILE A 95 0.93 5.27 11.54
N ARG A 96 -0.20 4.65 11.92
CA ARG A 96 -0.77 3.51 11.18
C ARG A 96 -1.16 3.87 9.74
N ALA A 97 -1.72 5.07 9.52
CA ALA A 97 -2.06 5.54 8.18
C ALA A 97 -0.80 5.76 7.33
N MET A 98 0.25 6.34 7.90
CA MET A 98 1.55 6.54 7.24
C MET A 98 2.19 5.19 6.86
N VAL A 99 2.23 4.22 7.79
CA VAL A 99 2.75 2.88 7.50
C VAL A 99 1.97 2.21 6.37
N ARG A 100 0.64 2.28 6.39
CA ARG A 100 -0.19 1.77 5.28
C ARG A 100 0.14 2.46 3.97
N ALA A 101 0.21 3.79 3.94
CA ALA A 101 0.55 4.53 2.72
C ALA A 101 1.93 4.17 2.17
N LEU A 102 2.93 3.96 3.03
CA LEU A 102 4.26 3.50 2.62
C LEU A 102 4.23 2.08 2.03
N LEU A 103 3.46 1.17 2.64
CA LEU A 103 3.29 -0.19 2.14
C LEU A 103 2.51 -0.19 0.80
N ASP A 104 1.43 0.57 0.70
CA ASP A 104 0.58 0.69 -0.49
C ASP A 104 1.33 1.35 -1.66
N ALA A 105 2.12 2.40 -1.40
CA ALA A 105 2.95 3.04 -2.43
C ALA A 105 4.04 2.09 -2.95
N ARG A 106 4.62 1.28 -2.05
CA ARG A 106 5.60 0.25 -2.41
C ARG A 106 4.96 -0.85 -3.25
N GLU A 107 3.70 -1.21 -2.99
CA GLU A 107 2.93 -2.19 -3.76
C GLU A 107 2.50 -1.63 -5.14
N SER A 108 1.98 -0.40 -5.16
CA SER A 108 1.48 0.28 -6.36
C SER A 108 2.58 0.72 -7.34
N GLY A 109 3.75 1.12 -6.83
CA GLY A 109 4.91 1.48 -7.65
C GLY A 109 5.50 0.32 -8.48
N ASN A 110 5.05 -0.91 -8.24
CA ASN A 110 5.41 -2.09 -9.00
C ASN A 110 4.33 -2.51 -10.02
N ALA A 111 3.16 -1.86 -10.03
CA ALA A 111 2.10 -2.10 -11.02
C ALA A 111 2.28 -1.27 -12.31
N VAL A 112 3.22 -0.32 -12.30
CA VAL A 112 3.56 0.49 -13.48
C VAL A 112 4.93 0.04 -13.97
N GLU A 113 4.96 -1.12 -14.63
CA GLU A 113 5.99 -1.39 -15.60
C GLU A 113 5.89 -0.27 -16.65
N ALA A 114 6.91 0.59 -16.65
CA ALA A 114 6.99 1.75 -17.49
C ALA A 114 6.86 1.36 -18.96
N THR A 115 5.73 1.70 -19.59
CA THR A 115 5.75 2.05 -21.02
C THR A 115 6.41 3.42 -21.13
N PRO A 116 7.63 3.55 -21.68
CA PRO A 116 8.12 4.84 -22.11
C PRO A 116 7.26 5.23 -23.32
N GLN A 117 6.35 6.19 -23.15
CA GLN A 117 5.79 6.86 -24.33
C GLN A 117 6.95 7.56 -25.04
N PRO A 118 7.25 7.24 -26.32
CA PRO A 118 8.16 8.05 -27.10
C PRO A 118 7.51 9.43 -27.27
N ARG A 119 8.12 10.45 -26.66
CA ARG A 119 7.80 11.84 -26.98
C ARG A 119 8.18 12.07 -28.43
N THR A 120 7.19 12.38 -29.25
CA THR A 120 7.34 12.93 -30.59
C THR A 120 8.26 14.15 -30.53
N PRO A 121 9.34 14.23 -31.33
CA PRO A 121 10.11 15.46 -31.47
C PRO A 121 9.24 16.50 -32.19
N GLY A 122 8.76 17.48 -31.44
CA GLY A 122 8.15 18.69 -31.99
C GLY A 122 9.23 19.52 -32.69
N GLU A 123 9.07 19.59 -34.00
CA GLU A 123 9.69 20.48 -34.98
C GLU A 123 10.14 21.83 -34.40
N ALA A 124 11.45 22.08 -34.40
CA ALA A 124 12.04 23.38 -34.14
C ALA A 124 12.10 24.17 -35.46
N ALA A 125 11.27 25.20 -35.57
CA ALA A 125 11.46 26.29 -36.51
C ALA A 125 12.39 27.34 -35.91
N GLU A 126 13.21 27.91 -36.80
CA GLU A 126 14.38 28.76 -36.58
C GLU A 126 14.08 30.09 -35.88
N SER A 127 15.03 30.59 -35.08
CA SER A 127 15.77 31.84 -35.37
C SER A 127 16.62 32.35 -34.19
N GLU A 128 17.92 32.50 -34.49
CA GLU A 128 18.78 33.64 -34.17
C GLU A 128 19.12 34.09 -32.72
N LYS A 129 20.42 33.91 -32.41
CA LYS A 129 21.42 34.99 -32.18
C LYS A 129 21.65 35.51 -30.75
N THR A 130 22.77 35.03 -30.20
CA THR A 130 23.82 35.73 -29.41
C THR A 130 23.52 37.11 -28.81
N GLN A 131 23.67 37.25 -27.48
CA GLN A 131 24.74 38.04 -26.84
C GLN A 131 24.72 38.00 -25.30
N ALA A 132 25.88 38.32 -24.74
CA ALA A 132 26.30 38.22 -23.35
C ALA A 132 25.94 39.45 -22.48
N ALA A 133 26.45 39.44 -21.23
CA ALA A 133 26.48 40.51 -20.22
C ALA A 133 25.16 40.64 -19.44
N ASP A 134 25.07 40.98 -18.15
CA ASP A 134 25.99 41.38 -17.07
C ASP A 134 25.07 41.66 -15.84
N GLY A 135 25.64 41.83 -14.65
CA GLY A 135 25.07 42.76 -13.68
C GLY A 135 24.02 42.29 -12.66
N ARG A 136 24.52 41.85 -11.50
CA ARG A 136 24.24 42.40 -10.15
C ARG A 136 22.86 42.99 -9.78
N ASP A 137 22.37 42.49 -8.64
CA ASP A 137 21.71 43.22 -7.53
C ASP A 137 20.44 44.05 -7.81
N GLN A 138 19.31 43.60 -7.24
CA GLN A 138 18.39 44.52 -6.55
C GLN A 138 17.47 43.80 -5.57
N ARG A 139 17.62 44.20 -4.30
CA ARG A 139 16.66 44.02 -3.20
C ARG A 139 15.44 44.93 -3.41
N GLN A 140 14.40 44.60 -2.65
CA GLN A 140 13.33 45.46 -2.13
C GLN A 140 12.12 45.79 -3.02
N ALA A 141 10.97 45.39 -2.48
CA ALA A 141 9.72 46.14 -2.28
C ALA A 141 8.53 45.21 -2.60
N ASP A 142 7.83 44.69 -1.59
CA ASP A 142 6.74 45.35 -0.84
C ASP A 142 5.37 45.26 -1.54
N HIS A 143 4.39 44.84 -0.74
CA HIS A 143 2.93 44.85 -0.93
C HIS A 143 2.32 43.99 -2.06
N ASP A 144 1.53 42.97 -1.69
CA ASP A 144 0.07 43.15 -1.75
C ASP A 144 -0.72 42.13 -0.91
N LEU A 145 -1.77 42.64 -0.28
CA LEU A 145 -2.76 41.96 0.52
C LEU A 145 -3.85 41.41 -0.41
N ALA A 146 -4.16 40.12 -0.31
CA ALA A 146 -5.48 39.63 -0.72
C ALA A 146 -5.92 38.49 0.20
N ALA A 147 -6.58 38.89 1.29
CA ALA A 147 -7.53 38.04 1.98
C ALA A 147 -8.58 37.55 0.97
N ARG A 148 -8.62 36.23 0.73
CA ARG A 148 -9.81 35.58 0.18
C ARG A 148 -10.49 34.81 1.29
N ASP A 149 -11.35 35.56 1.97
CA ASP A 149 -12.59 35.06 2.51
C ASP A 149 -13.30 34.21 1.45
N THR A 150 -13.43 32.92 1.71
CA THR A 150 -14.41 32.07 1.06
C THR A 150 -15.17 31.35 2.17
N GLY A 151 -16.01 32.12 2.88
CA GLY A 151 -17.13 31.61 3.68
C GLY A 151 -18.13 30.82 2.83
N GLY A 152 -17.69 29.72 2.24
CA GLY A 152 -18.52 28.69 1.66
C GLY A 152 -18.81 27.66 2.74
N ILE A 153 -20.06 27.59 3.16
CA ILE A 153 -20.60 26.53 3.99
C ILE A 153 -20.27 25.20 3.27
N SER A 154 -19.49 24.34 3.90
CA SER A 154 -19.12 23.04 3.30
C SER A 154 -20.37 22.22 3.03
N GLU A 155 -20.42 21.46 1.92
CA GLU A 155 -21.53 20.54 1.61
C GLU A 155 -21.91 19.66 2.81
N SER A 156 -20.92 19.29 3.64
CA SER A 156 -21.13 18.52 4.86
C SER A 156 -21.95 19.21 5.95
N GLU A 157 -21.93 20.54 6.01
CA GLU A 157 -22.76 21.35 6.93
C GLU A 157 -24.18 21.55 6.37
N GLN A 158 -24.34 21.54 5.04
CA GLN A 158 -25.64 21.59 4.38
C GLN A 158 -26.42 20.29 4.57
N THR A 159 -25.76 19.13 4.46
CA THR A 159 -26.38 17.82 4.72
C THR A 159 -26.85 17.66 6.16
N ARG A 160 -26.14 18.22 7.15
CA ARG A 160 -26.56 18.16 8.55
C ARG A 160 -27.87 18.90 8.80
N ARG A 161 -28.08 20.07 8.19
CA ARG A 161 -29.32 20.83 8.36
C ARG A 161 -30.53 20.15 7.73
N ASP A 162 -30.34 19.50 6.58
CA ASP A 162 -31.44 18.77 5.91
C ASP A 162 -31.90 17.55 6.70
N MET A 163 -31.01 16.87 7.45
CA MET A 163 -31.41 15.74 8.30
C MET A 163 -32.18 16.18 9.55
N ASP A 164 -31.81 17.30 10.17
CA ASP A 164 -32.55 17.82 11.34
C ASP A 164 -33.97 18.28 10.96
N GLN A 165 -34.18 18.80 9.74
CA GLN A 165 -35.51 19.24 9.27
C GLN A 165 -36.47 18.08 8.97
N GLN A 166 -35.98 16.86 8.76
CA GLN A 166 -36.83 15.68 8.47
C GLN A 166 -37.21 14.89 9.73
N GLY A 167 -36.69 15.25 10.91
CA GLY A 167 -36.94 14.56 12.17
C GLY A 167 -38.21 14.99 12.92
N GLU A 168 -38.83 16.12 12.57
CA GLU A 168 -40.06 16.62 13.20
C GLU A 168 -41.31 16.19 12.42
N ALA A 169 -41.52 14.87 12.29
CA ALA A 169 -42.86 14.36 12.03
C ALA A 169 -43.59 14.25 13.39
N PRO A 170 -44.73 14.94 13.60
CA PRO A 170 -45.51 14.76 14.81
C PRO A 170 -45.99 13.30 14.91
N ASP A 171 -45.82 12.71 16.09
CA ASP A 171 -46.31 11.37 16.43
C ASP A 171 -47.81 11.27 16.07
N PRO A 172 -48.24 10.25 15.30
CA PRO A 172 -49.66 10.04 15.06
C PRO A 172 -50.33 9.65 16.37
N ASP A 173 -51.38 10.41 16.75
CA ASP A 173 -52.22 10.14 17.90
C ASP A 173 -52.63 8.66 17.97
N GLY A 174 -52.28 8.03 19.09
CA GLY A 174 -52.65 6.65 19.38
C GLY A 174 -54.16 6.51 19.45
N PRO A 175 -54.73 5.38 18.99
CA PRO A 175 -56.17 5.19 19.03
C PRO A 175 -56.66 5.18 20.49
N GLU A 176 -57.52 6.16 20.78
CA GLU A 176 -58.30 6.27 22.01
C GLU A 176 -59.19 5.03 22.21
N ASP A 177 -59.48 4.79 23.49
CA ASP A 177 -60.29 3.73 24.07
C ASP A 177 -61.55 3.33 23.28
N GLY A 178 -61.87 2.02 23.36
CA GLY A 178 -63.14 1.48 22.90
C GLY A 178 -63.46 0.13 23.53
N ALA A 179 -64.23 0.20 24.61
CA ALA A 179 -64.84 -0.88 25.40
C ALA A 179 -65.59 -1.96 24.62
#